data_AF-A0A817R0C7-F1
#
_entry.id   AF-A0A817R0C7-F1
#
_cell.length_a   1.000
_cell.length_b   1.000
_cell.length_c   1.000
_cell.angle_alpha   90.00
_cell.angle_beta   90.00
_cell.angle_gamma   90.00
#
_symmetry.space_group_name_H-M   'P 1'
#
loop_
_entity.id
_entity.type
_entity.pdbx_description
1 polymer ?
#
loop_
_entity_poly.entity_id
_entity_poly.type
_entity_poly.pdbx_seq_one_letter_code
_entity_poly.pdbx_strand_id
1 'polypeptide(L)'
;MTPIKRTSLITTKYTGHIEDISILQTLLRTDLSKPRIPVTHLFIAHYHAYPCTVVIQASTSLGKLHVPTIRRYLEIDHKHNSIEDIVKREYHPIVRSLYITDFLAHLGNGIMLDCENCQLINDVDNPNKYKSDGFHDYFLIVDKARINYLPEHDIYVNEELASKLSSFYVLQSKSTTIQVF
;
A
#
# COMPACT_ATOMS: atom_id res chain seq x y z
N MET A 1 -2.04 34.10 -0.41
CA MET A 1 -1.43 32.85 0.07
C MET A 1 -2.53 32.00 0.68
N THR A 2 -2.90 30.91 0.00
CA THR A 2 -3.97 29.99 0.44
C THR A 2 -3.38 28.97 1.42
N PRO A 3 -4.04 28.65 2.55
CA PRO A 3 -3.49 27.72 3.53
C PRO A 3 -3.57 26.28 3.00
N ILE A 4 -2.44 25.57 3.09
CA ILE A 4 -2.34 24.14 2.77
C ILE A 4 -3.16 23.36 3.81
N LYS A 5 -4.19 22.64 3.34
CA LYS A 5 -4.97 21.70 4.16
C LYS A 5 -4.06 20.56 4.58
N ARG A 6 -3.81 20.43 5.89
CA ARG A 6 -3.17 19.26 6.50
C ARG A 6 -4.02 18.02 6.20
N THR A 7 -3.43 17.03 5.56
CA THR A 7 -3.99 15.69 5.38
C THR A 7 -4.19 15.07 6.77
N SER A 8 -5.42 14.74 7.13
CA SER A 8 -5.74 14.07 8.38
C SER A 8 -5.33 12.60 8.28
N LEU A 9 -4.27 12.20 8.98
CA LEU A 9 -4.04 10.78 9.29
C LEU A 9 -5.19 10.30 10.19
N ILE A 10 -5.96 9.31 9.72
CA ILE A 10 -6.94 8.61 10.55
C ILE A 10 -6.24 7.36 11.08
N THR A 11 -5.79 7.43 12.33
CA THR A 11 -5.19 6.30 13.05
C THR A 11 -6.30 5.56 13.79
N THR A 12 -6.50 4.28 13.49
CA THR A 12 -7.40 3.41 14.29
C THR A 12 -6.51 2.48 15.12
N LYS A 13 -6.56 2.61 16.44
CA LYS A 13 -5.70 1.88 17.39
C LYS A 13 -6.51 0.77 18.06
N TYR A 14 -6.19 -0.49 17.77
CA TYR A 14 -6.68 -1.65 18.51
C TYR A 14 -5.49 -2.34 19.18
N THR A 15 -5.34 -2.16 20.49
CA THR A 15 -4.30 -2.80 21.31
C THR A 15 -4.95 -3.92 22.12
N GLY A 16 -4.78 -5.16 21.68
CA GLY A 16 -5.19 -6.34 22.45
C GLY A 16 -4.19 -7.48 22.27
N HIS A 17 -3.70 -8.04 23.38
CA HIS A 17 -3.03 -9.34 23.39
C HIS A 17 -4.08 -10.43 23.21
N ILE A 18 -3.88 -11.34 22.26
CA ILE A 18 -4.81 -12.45 22.01
C ILE A 18 -4.41 -13.61 22.91
N GLU A 19 -5.05 -13.71 24.08
CA GLU A 19 -4.95 -14.89 24.94
C GLU A 19 -6.01 -15.96 24.61
N ASP A 20 -6.92 -15.68 23.67
CA ASP A 20 -8.13 -16.47 23.49
C ASP A 20 -8.26 -17.09 22.09
N ILE A 21 -8.04 -18.41 22.02
CA ILE A 21 -8.12 -19.26 20.80
C ILE A 21 -9.51 -19.18 20.14
N SER A 22 -10.56 -18.80 20.88
CA SER A 22 -11.92 -18.63 20.36
C SER A 22 -12.03 -17.49 19.32
N ILE A 23 -11.19 -16.47 19.42
CA ILE A 23 -11.15 -15.35 18.47
C ILE A 23 -10.48 -15.78 17.16
N LEU A 24 -9.42 -16.58 17.22
CA LEU A 24 -8.78 -17.20 16.04
C LEU A 24 -9.77 -18.05 15.24
N GLN A 25 -10.62 -18.83 15.93
CA GLN A 25 -11.65 -19.65 15.28
C GLN A 25 -12.77 -18.81 14.63
N THR A 26 -13.02 -17.60 15.15
CA THR A 26 -14.02 -16.67 14.58
C THR A 26 -13.45 -15.93 13.36
N LEU A 27 -12.17 -15.57 13.39
CA LEU A 27 -11.42 -14.95 12.29
C LEU A 27 -11.21 -15.90 11.10
N LEU A 28 -11.01 -17.20 11.37
CA LEU A 28 -10.91 -18.24 10.34
C LEU A 28 -12.25 -18.57 9.63
N ARG A 29 -13.39 -18.08 10.15
CA ARG A 29 -14.73 -18.27 9.55
C ARG A 29 -15.08 -17.23 8.49
N THR A 30 -14.15 -16.36 8.12
CA THR A 30 -14.36 -15.36 7.07
C THR A 30 -14.57 -16.06 5.72
N ASP A 31 -15.64 -15.67 5.03
CA ASP A 31 -16.13 -16.20 3.76
C ASP A 31 -15.02 -16.58 2.75
N LEU A 32 -14.83 -17.89 2.54
CA LEU A 32 -13.85 -18.51 1.65
C LEU A 32 -14.14 -18.26 0.15
N SER A 33 -15.24 -17.58 -0.19
CA SER A 33 -15.56 -17.20 -1.58
C SER A 33 -14.67 -16.08 -2.14
N LYS A 34 -13.87 -15.43 -1.28
CA LYS A 34 -12.81 -14.49 -1.70
C LYS A 34 -11.44 -15.10 -1.37
N PRO A 35 -10.56 -15.33 -2.36
CA PRO A 35 -9.29 -16.03 -2.17
C PRO A 35 -8.22 -15.10 -1.58
N ARG A 36 -8.50 -14.49 -0.43
CA ARG A 36 -7.55 -13.59 0.20
C ARG A 36 -7.55 -13.84 1.69
N ILE A 37 -6.39 -14.21 2.23
CA ILE A 37 -6.14 -14.19 3.67
C ILE A 37 -5.88 -12.72 4.02
N PRO A 38 -6.75 -12.04 4.80
CA PRO A 38 -6.51 -10.67 5.25
C PRO A 38 -5.13 -10.50 5.89
N VAL A 39 -4.45 -9.40 5.58
CA VAL A 39 -3.15 -9.04 6.19
C VAL A 39 -3.19 -9.12 7.72
N THR A 40 -4.32 -8.76 8.34
CA THR A 40 -4.54 -8.87 9.78
C THR A 40 -4.39 -10.32 10.29
N HIS A 41 -4.89 -11.32 9.55
CA HIS A 41 -4.73 -12.72 9.96
C HIS A 41 -3.28 -13.18 9.87
N LEU A 42 -2.56 -12.76 8.81
CA LEU A 42 -1.14 -13.07 8.66
C LEU A 42 -0.32 -12.39 9.76
N PHE A 43 -0.66 -11.15 10.10
CA PHE A 43 -0.02 -10.41 11.17
C PHE A 43 -0.22 -11.09 12.53
N ILE A 44 -1.47 -11.47 12.84
CA ILE A 44 -1.80 -12.20 14.07
C ILE A 44 -1.10 -13.55 14.13
N ALA A 45 -1.08 -14.30 13.02
CA ALA A 45 -0.43 -15.61 12.97
C ALA A 45 1.09 -15.51 13.18
N HIS A 46 1.71 -14.42 12.73
CA HIS A 46 3.16 -14.24 12.82
C HIS A 46 3.62 -13.59 14.13
N TYR A 47 2.90 -12.57 14.62
CA TYR A 47 3.31 -11.77 15.78
C TYR A 47 2.45 -11.99 17.03
N HIS A 48 1.41 -12.81 16.94
CA HIS A 48 0.49 -13.09 18.06
C HIS A 48 -0.15 -11.83 18.68
N ALA A 49 -0.34 -10.80 17.86
CA ALA A 49 -0.89 -9.52 18.28
C ALA A 49 -1.79 -8.91 17.21
N TYR A 50 -2.76 -8.10 17.63
CA TYR A 50 -3.50 -7.25 16.71
C TYR A 50 -2.62 -6.08 16.23
N PRO A 51 -2.54 -5.82 14.91
CA PRO A 51 -1.76 -4.71 14.42
C PRO A 51 -2.44 -3.37 14.71
N CYS A 52 -1.63 -2.36 15.02
CA CYS A 52 -1.96 -0.98 14.71
C CYS A 52 -1.93 -0.81 13.18
N THR A 53 -2.80 0.04 12.63
CA THR A 53 -2.82 0.28 11.18
C THR A 53 -2.75 1.77 10.88
N VAL A 54 -1.85 2.13 9.96
CA VAL A 54 -1.76 3.46 9.35
C VAL A 54 -2.06 3.34 7.87
N VAL A 55 -3.01 4.15 7.41
CA VAL A 55 -3.33 4.25 5.97
C VAL A 55 -2.49 5.36 5.37
N ILE A 56 -1.72 5.00 4.35
CA ILE A 56 -0.92 5.94 3.56
C ILE A 56 -1.72 6.32 2.32
N GLN A 57 -1.75 7.61 2.03
CA GLN A 57 -2.21 8.15 0.76
C GLN A 57 -1.11 9.05 0.18
N ALA A 58 -1.21 9.41 -1.09
CA ALA A 58 -0.33 10.41 -1.65
C ALA A 58 -0.46 11.73 -0.88
N SER A 59 0.64 12.48 -0.80
CA SER A 59 0.68 13.80 -0.13
C SER A 59 -0.20 14.86 -0.82
N THR A 60 -0.72 14.56 -2.00
CA THR A 60 -1.62 15.41 -2.78
C THR A 60 -2.97 14.71 -3.02
N SER A 61 -4.06 15.48 -3.08
CA SER A 61 -5.42 14.92 -3.20
C SER A 61 -5.70 14.22 -4.54
N LEU A 62 -4.95 14.57 -5.60
CA LEU A 62 -5.01 13.94 -6.92
C LEU A 62 -3.90 12.90 -7.12
N GLY A 63 -3.04 12.74 -6.11
CA GLY A 63 -1.92 11.84 -6.18
C GLY A 63 -2.34 10.39 -5.99
N LYS A 64 -1.65 9.52 -6.71
CA LYS A 64 -1.70 8.07 -6.56
C LYS A 64 -0.30 7.59 -6.21
N LEU A 65 -0.17 6.67 -5.27
CA LEU A 65 1.12 6.16 -4.83
C LEU A 65 1.73 5.32 -5.94
N HIS A 66 3.02 5.51 -6.23
CA HIS A 66 3.75 4.75 -7.24
C HIS A 66 4.38 3.49 -6.62
N VAL A 67 3.78 2.34 -6.90
CA VAL A 67 4.10 1.07 -6.23
C VAL A 67 5.55 0.65 -6.44
N PRO A 68 6.13 0.70 -7.66
CA PRO A 68 7.51 0.27 -7.88
C PRO A 68 8.54 1.16 -7.18
N THR A 69 8.29 2.47 -7.05
CA THR A 69 9.16 3.34 -6.24
C THR A 69 9.09 2.97 -4.77
N ILE A 70 7.90 2.65 -4.23
CA ILE A 70 7.76 2.16 -2.85
C ILE A 70 8.55 0.87 -2.66
N ARG A 71 8.38 -0.12 -3.54
CA ARG A 71 9.09 -1.42 -3.43
C ARG A 71 10.60 -1.23 -3.50
N ARG A 72 11.08 -0.42 -4.44
CA ARG A 72 12.51 -0.11 -4.57
C ARG A 72 13.08 0.58 -3.33
N TYR A 73 12.34 1.51 -2.74
CA TYR A 73 12.73 2.16 -1.49
C TYR A 73 12.87 1.13 -0.35
N LEU A 74 11.93 0.19 -0.24
CA LEU A 74 12.02 -0.87 0.76
C LEU A 74 13.24 -1.78 0.52
N GLU A 75 13.46 -2.23 -0.71
CA GLU A 75 14.57 -3.13 -1.06
C GLU A 75 15.94 -2.48 -0.82
N ILE A 76 16.13 -1.23 -1.24
CA ILE A 76 17.43 -0.57 -1.21
C ILE A 76 17.66 0.12 0.14
N ASP A 77 16.73 0.97 0.58
CA ASP A 77 16.95 1.86 1.72
C ASP A 77 16.59 1.16 3.04
N HIS A 78 15.64 0.22 3.04
CA HIS A 78 15.27 -0.58 4.23
C HIS A 78 15.82 -2.00 4.21
N LYS A 79 16.60 -2.38 3.20
CA LYS A 79 17.20 -3.72 3.06
C LYS A 79 16.16 -4.84 3.13
N HIS A 80 14.96 -4.58 2.63
CA HIS A 80 13.85 -5.53 2.61
C HIS A 80 14.13 -6.71 1.67
N ASN A 81 13.81 -7.93 2.10
CA ASN A 81 13.91 -9.14 1.30
C ASN A 81 12.59 -9.40 0.55
N SER A 82 12.51 -8.97 -0.71
CA SER A 82 11.27 -9.10 -1.51
C SER A 82 10.94 -10.51 -1.99
N ILE A 83 11.79 -11.51 -1.70
CA ILE A 83 11.49 -12.94 -1.98
C ILE A 83 10.35 -13.44 -1.07
N GLU A 84 10.19 -12.84 0.11
CA GLU A 84 9.16 -13.21 1.09
C GLU A 84 7.84 -12.47 0.86
N ASP A 85 7.77 -11.61 -0.15
CA ASP A 85 6.57 -10.87 -0.52
C ASP A 85 5.46 -11.83 -1.00
N ILE A 86 4.25 -11.62 -0.51
CA ILE A 86 3.04 -12.25 -1.07
C ILE A 86 2.49 -11.31 -2.15
N VAL A 87 2.42 -11.80 -3.38
CA VAL A 87 2.10 -11.00 -4.57
C VAL A 87 1.04 -11.66 -5.43
N LYS A 88 -0.03 -10.92 -5.72
CA LYS A 88 -1.03 -11.29 -6.72
C LYS A 88 -0.73 -10.57 -8.01
N ARG A 89 -0.84 -11.28 -9.14
CA ARG A 89 -0.56 -10.74 -10.47
C ARG A 89 -1.71 -10.98 -11.43
N GLU A 90 -1.90 -10.05 -12.35
CA GLU A 90 -2.85 -10.17 -13.46
C GLU A 90 -2.16 -9.82 -14.78
N TYR A 91 -2.65 -10.38 -15.89
CA TYR A 91 -2.09 -10.14 -17.22
C TYR A 91 -2.73 -8.90 -17.84
N HIS A 92 -1.89 -7.96 -18.30
CA HIS A 92 -2.33 -6.79 -19.04
C HIS A 92 -2.13 -7.00 -20.55
N PRO A 93 -3.19 -7.02 -21.37
CA PRO A 93 -3.08 -7.39 -22.78
C PRO A 93 -2.31 -6.38 -23.64
N ILE A 94 -2.42 -5.08 -23.35
CA ILE A 94 -1.75 -4.02 -24.14
C ILE A 94 -0.24 -4.03 -23.91
N VAL A 95 0.19 -3.97 -22.65
CA VAL A 95 1.61 -4.02 -22.26
C VAL A 95 2.20 -5.44 -22.39
N ARG A 96 1.35 -6.45 -22.64
CA ARG A 96 1.70 -7.87 -22.80
C ARG A 96 2.54 -8.41 -21.65
N SER A 97 2.24 -7.99 -20.43
CA SER A 97 3.01 -8.34 -19.23
C SER A 97 2.10 -8.64 -18.04
N LEU A 98 2.59 -9.45 -17.11
CA LEU A 98 1.99 -9.60 -15.80
C LEU A 98 2.33 -8.39 -14.94
N TYR A 99 1.33 -7.79 -14.31
CA TYR A 99 1.52 -6.71 -13.33
C TYR A 99 0.95 -7.12 -11.98
N ILE A 100 1.47 -6.50 -10.92
CA ILE A 100 1.05 -6.75 -9.54
C ILE A 100 -0.28 -6.03 -9.32
N THR A 101 -1.32 -6.76 -8.89
CA THR A 101 -2.59 -6.14 -8.48
C THR A 101 -2.70 -6.00 -6.97
N ASP A 102 -2.02 -6.88 -6.23
CA ASP A 102 -1.92 -6.82 -4.79
C ASP A 102 -0.51 -7.22 -4.37
N PHE A 103 0.06 -6.54 -3.38
CA PHE A 103 1.26 -7.03 -2.72
C PHE A 103 1.25 -6.77 -1.22
N LEU A 104 1.79 -7.74 -0.49
CA LEU A 104 2.06 -7.68 0.94
C LEU A 104 3.55 -7.92 1.15
N ALA A 105 4.22 -6.96 1.76
CA ALA A 105 5.62 -7.04 2.14
C ALA A 105 5.75 -7.13 3.67
N HIS A 106 6.42 -8.17 4.16
CA HIS A 106 6.77 -8.30 5.57
C HIS A 106 8.14 -7.66 5.81
N LEU A 107 8.17 -6.53 6.51
CA LEU A 107 9.39 -5.71 6.66
C LEU A 107 10.25 -6.15 7.87
N GLY A 108 9.90 -7.25 8.52
CA GLY A 108 10.51 -7.67 9.78
C GLY A 108 9.97 -6.89 10.97
N ASN A 109 10.36 -7.35 12.17
CA ASN A 109 10.19 -6.61 13.43
C ASN A 109 8.79 -5.99 13.62
N GLY A 110 7.74 -6.79 13.48
CA GLY A 110 6.40 -6.31 13.73
C GLY A 110 5.83 -5.33 12.70
N ILE A 111 6.34 -5.25 11.46
CA ILE A 111 5.84 -4.31 10.43
C ILE A 111 5.52 -5.04 9.12
N MET A 112 4.32 -4.79 8.57
CA MET A 112 3.87 -5.29 7.27
C MET A 112 3.27 -4.16 6.42
N LEU A 113 3.66 -4.06 5.14
CA LEU A 113 3.08 -3.14 4.16
C LEU A 113 2.11 -3.88 3.23
N ASP A 114 0.87 -3.44 3.18
CA ASP A 114 -0.20 -3.97 2.33
C ASP A 114 -0.64 -2.93 1.29
N CYS A 115 -0.56 -3.30 0.02
CA CYS A 115 -1.06 -2.52 -1.10
C CYS A 115 -2.06 -3.34 -1.88
N GLU A 116 -3.28 -2.83 -1.98
CA GLU A 116 -4.39 -3.53 -2.62
C GLU A 116 -4.95 -2.76 -3.81
N ASN A 117 -5.47 -3.48 -4.81
CA ASN A 117 -6.11 -2.90 -5.98
C ASN A 117 -5.19 -1.95 -6.76
N CYS A 118 -3.94 -2.37 -6.96
CA CYS A 118 -2.99 -1.66 -7.79
C CYS A 118 -3.47 -1.64 -9.25
N GLN A 119 -3.29 -0.51 -9.92
CA GLN A 119 -3.77 -0.25 -11.27
C GLN A 119 -2.61 0.15 -12.15
N LEU A 120 -2.60 -0.35 -13.39
CA LEU A 120 -1.62 0.05 -14.39
C LEU A 120 -2.25 1.13 -15.30
N ILE A 121 -1.74 2.36 -15.23
CA ILE A 121 -2.32 3.54 -15.93
C ILE A 121 -1.21 4.30 -16.66
N ASN A 122 -1.46 4.74 -17.90
CA ASN A 122 -0.52 5.56 -18.68
C ASN A 122 -0.86 7.06 -18.72
N ASP A 123 -2.09 7.44 -18.40
CA ASP A 123 -2.52 8.84 -18.32
C ASP A 123 -2.25 9.45 -16.93
N VAL A 124 -0.97 9.71 -16.66
CA VAL A 124 -0.53 10.34 -15.41
C VAL A 124 0.48 11.45 -15.68
N ASP A 125 0.43 12.50 -14.86
CA ASP A 125 1.51 13.48 -14.74
C ASP A 125 2.52 12.98 -13.69
N ASN A 126 3.80 13.06 -14.01
CA ASN A 126 4.90 12.47 -13.27
C ASN A 126 5.87 13.56 -12.78
N PRO A 127 5.46 14.38 -11.77
CA PRO A 127 6.25 15.52 -11.31
C PRO A 127 7.60 15.09 -10.72
N ASN A 128 7.65 13.88 -10.17
CA ASN A 128 8.83 13.30 -9.55
C ASN A 128 9.77 12.58 -10.54
N LYS A 129 9.43 12.57 -11.84
CA LYS A 129 10.24 11.99 -12.92
C LYS A 129 10.61 10.51 -12.68
N TYR A 130 9.69 9.73 -12.12
CA TYR A 130 9.89 8.29 -11.99
C TYR A 130 9.97 7.61 -13.35
N LYS A 131 10.69 6.49 -13.41
CA LYS A 131 10.69 5.65 -14.61
C LYS A 131 9.32 4.98 -14.74
N SER A 132 8.81 4.89 -15.97
CA SER A 132 7.63 4.08 -16.28
C SER A 132 7.90 2.58 -16.12
N ASP A 133 6.84 1.81 -15.86
CA ASP A 133 6.89 0.39 -15.48
C ASP A 133 6.78 -0.57 -16.66
N GLY A 134 6.82 -0.04 -17.88
CA GLY A 134 6.73 -0.83 -19.09
C GLY A 134 6.79 0.03 -20.35
N PHE A 135 6.39 -0.58 -21.47
CA PHE A 135 6.20 0.12 -22.73
C PHE A 135 5.00 1.05 -22.64
N HIS A 136 5.01 2.16 -23.39
CA HIS A 136 3.91 3.13 -23.47
C HIS A 136 3.61 3.93 -22.18
N ASP A 137 4.64 4.23 -21.40
CA ASP A 137 4.55 5.17 -20.26
C ASP A 137 3.49 4.80 -19.20
N TYR A 138 3.26 3.51 -19.00
CA TYR A 138 2.40 3.02 -17.93
C TYR A 138 3.11 3.12 -16.57
N PHE A 139 2.32 3.43 -15.54
CA PHE A 139 2.70 3.50 -14.14
C PHE A 139 1.77 2.60 -13.33
N LEU A 140 2.37 1.78 -12.46
CA LEU A 140 1.67 0.94 -11.52
C LEU A 140 1.43 1.75 -10.24
N ILE A 141 0.16 2.07 -10.01
CA ILE A 141 -0.26 3.00 -8.98
C ILE A 141 -1.27 2.38 -8.04
N VAL A 142 -1.38 2.95 -6.84
CA VAL A 142 -2.40 2.56 -5.85
C VAL A 142 -2.95 3.79 -5.13
N ASP A 143 -4.25 3.77 -4.82
CA ASP A 143 -4.92 4.88 -4.13
C ASP A 143 -4.44 5.05 -2.69
N LYS A 144 -4.30 3.92 -1.99
CA LYS A 144 -3.91 3.85 -0.59
C LYS A 144 -3.07 2.61 -0.36
N ALA A 145 -2.09 2.74 0.52
CA ALA A 145 -1.38 1.61 1.11
C ALA A 145 -1.68 1.55 2.61
N ARG A 146 -1.44 0.41 3.25
CA ARG A 146 -1.61 0.24 4.70
C ARG A 146 -0.33 -0.29 5.30
N ILE A 147 0.15 0.33 6.36
CA ILE A 147 1.18 -0.27 7.23
C ILE A 147 0.47 -0.84 8.44
N ASN A 148 0.64 -2.14 8.67
CA ASN A 148 0.23 -2.85 9.87
C ASN A 148 1.46 -3.04 10.74
N TYR A 149 1.39 -2.67 12.02
CA TYR A 149 2.57 -2.63 12.88
C TYR A 149 2.27 -2.92 14.36
N LEU A 150 3.29 -3.36 15.11
CA LEU A 150 3.22 -3.48 16.56
C LEU A 150 3.28 -2.09 17.24
N PRO A 151 2.57 -1.87 18.37
CA PRO A 151 2.45 -0.56 19.00
C PRO A 151 3.77 0.17 19.31
N GLU A 152 4.85 -0.57 19.58
CA GLU A 152 6.18 -0.02 19.83
C GLU A 152 6.80 0.70 18.63
N HIS A 153 6.28 0.49 17.42
CA HIS A 153 6.76 1.13 16.19
C HIS A 153 5.97 2.38 15.80
N ASP A 154 5.07 2.87 16.65
CA ASP A 154 4.16 3.98 16.33
C ASP A 154 4.89 5.24 15.83
N ILE A 155 5.95 5.67 16.53
CA ILE A 155 6.72 6.86 16.14
C ILE A 155 7.36 6.66 14.77
N TYR A 156 8.10 5.56 14.59
CA TYR A 156 8.80 5.26 13.34
C TYR A 156 7.82 5.14 12.16
N VAL A 157 6.70 4.43 12.34
CA VAL A 157 5.73 4.21 11.27
C VAL A 157 5.02 5.50 10.89
N ASN A 158 4.54 6.28 11.86
CA ASN A 158 3.77 7.49 11.58
C ASN A 158 4.65 8.65 11.09
N GLU A 159 5.81 8.88 11.73
CA GLU A 159 6.62 10.08 11.48
C GLU A 159 7.61 9.88 10.33
N GLU A 160 8.20 8.69 10.20
CA GLU A 160 9.24 8.44 9.21
C GLU A 160 8.69 7.71 7.99
N LEU A 161 8.18 6.49 8.19
CA LEU A 161 7.87 5.59 7.08
C LEU A 161 6.64 6.06 6.29
N ALA A 162 5.51 6.34 6.95
CA ALA A 162 4.29 6.78 6.27
C ALA A 162 4.48 8.11 5.53
N SER A 163 5.16 9.07 6.18
CA SER A 163 5.50 10.36 5.58
C SER A 163 6.35 10.19 4.33
N LYS A 164 7.40 9.35 4.40
CA LYS A 164 8.27 9.10 3.24
C LYS A 164 7.50 8.43 2.10
N LEU A 165 6.74 7.39 2.38
CA LEU A 165 5.98 6.66 1.36
C LEU A 165 4.92 7.53 0.69
N SER A 166 4.28 8.46 1.43
CA SER A 166 3.30 9.41 0.88
C SER A 166 3.88 10.36 -0.19
N SER A 167 5.20 10.53 -0.20
CA SER A 167 5.90 11.36 -1.19
C SER A 167 6.13 10.66 -2.54
N PHE A 168 5.96 9.33 -2.59
CA PHE A 168 6.15 8.54 -3.80
C PHE A 168 4.88 8.49 -4.63
N TYR A 169 4.55 9.59 -5.30
CA TYR A 169 3.30 9.70 -6.05
C TYR A 169 3.49 10.18 -7.49
N VAL A 170 2.52 9.80 -8.32
CA VAL A 170 2.21 10.43 -9.61
C VAL A 170 0.83 11.07 -9.52
N LEU A 171 0.51 12.00 -10.41
CA LEU A 171 -0.77 12.68 -10.45
C LEU A 171 -1.63 12.04 -11.53
N GLN A 172 -2.83 11.61 -11.20
CA GLN A 172 -3.76 11.15 -12.24
C GLN A 172 -4.24 12.36 -13.03
N SER A 173 -3.99 12.37 -14.34
CA SER A 173 -4.46 13.43 -15.21
C SER A 173 -5.99 13.50 -15.12
N LYS A 174 -6.54 14.69 -14.90
CA LYS A 174 -7.96 14.89 -15.18
C LYS A 174 -8.10 14.84 -16.69
N SER A 175 -8.54 13.70 -17.23
CA SER A 175 -9.02 13.65 -18.60
C SER A 175 -10.08 14.75 -18.72
N THR A 176 -9.72 15.84 -19.39
CA THR A 176 -10.65 16.92 -19.64
C THR A 176 -11.53 16.39 -20.74
N THR A 177 -12.69 15.83 -20.39
CA THR A 177 -13.72 15.57 -21.38
C THR A 177 -14.15 16.95 -21.87
N ILE A 178 -13.55 17.41 -22.98
CA ILE A 178 -14.03 18.59 -23.69
C ILE A 178 -15.41 18.18 -24.21
N GLN A 179 -16.46 18.51 -23.46
CA GLN A 179 -17.80 18.58 -24.03
C GLN A 179 -17.78 19.77 -24.98
N VAL A 180 -17.62 19.49 -26.27
CA VAL A 180 -17.91 20.45 -27.32
C VAL A 180 -19.44 20.61 -27.32
N PHE A 181 -19.90 21.74 -26.79
CA PHE A 181 -21.30 22.18 -26.90
C PHE A 181 -21.55 22.83 -28.26
#